data_AF-A0A7Z9BPC8-F1
#
_entry.id   AF-A0A7Z9BPC8-F1
#
_cell.length_a   1.000
_cell.length_b   1.000
_cell.length_c   1.000
_cell.angle_alpha   90.00
_cell.angle_beta   90.00
_cell.angle_gamma   90.00
#
_symmetry.space_group_name_H-M   'P 1'
#
loop_
_entity.id
_entity.type
_entity.pdbx_description
1 polymer ?
#
loop_
_entity_poly.entity_id
_entity_poly.type
_entity_poly.pdbx_seq_one_letter_code
_entity_poly.pdbx_strand_id
1 'polypeptide(L)'
;MLLCTKYSTKSSSLIMLEIHKNYIVDENQNPIAVQIPIAEFEKIEEILEDYFLGKMMADEEDAEILSKSEALKYYQGLKESNVGC
;
A
#
# COMPACT_ATOMS: atom_id res chain seq x y z
N MET A 1 -33.38 -22.65 13.04
CA MET A 1 -34.10 -21.51 12.44
C MET A 1 -33.90 -20.32 13.35
N LEU A 2 -33.30 -19.26 12.80
CA LEU A 2 -33.15 -17.90 13.35
C LEU A 2 -32.32 -17.73 14.64
N LEU A 3 -31.05 -17.35 14.45
CA LEU A 3 -30.36 -16.32 15.24
C LEU A 3 -29.22 -15.74 14.40
N CYS A 4 -29.59 -15.02 13.32
CA CYS A 4 -28.67 -14.21 12.54
C CYS A 4 -29.34 -12.87 12.23
N THR A 5 -29.62 -12.06 13.26
CA THR A 5 -30.26 -10.74 13.08
C THR A 5 -29.88 -9.73 14.15
N LYS A 6 -28.62 -9.64 14.58
CA LYS A 6 -28.19 -8.50 15.41
C LYS A 6 -26.72 -8.12 15.21
N TYR A 7 -26.36 -7.66 14.02
CA TYR A 7 -25.31 -6.65 13.90
C TYR A 7 -25.72 -5.61 12.85
N SER A 8 -26.74 -4.84 13.23
CA SER A 8 -27.07 -3.56 12.61
C SER A 8 -26.26 -2.47 13.31
N THR A 9 -25.49 -1.73 12.51
CA THR A 9 -25.17 -0.31 12.65
C THR A 9 -24.52 0.18 13.95
N LYS A 10 -23.18 0.25 13.93
CA LYS A 10 -22.47 1.46 14.34
C LYS A 10 -21.64 1.94 13.16
N SER A 11 -22.21 2.87 12.39
CA SER A 11 -21.48 3.71 11.44
C SER A 11 -20.64 4.69 12.25
N SER A 12 -19.53 4.20 12.79
CA SER A 12 -18.39 5.07 13.05
C SER A 12 -17.85 5.37 11.66
N SER A 13 -17.88 6.63 11.25
CA SER A 13 -17.21 7.14 10.06
C SER A 13 -15.69 7.00 10.24
N LEU A 14 -15.20 5.77 10.30
CA LEU A 14 -13.88 5.44 9.80
C LEU A 14 -14.00 5.72 8.32
N ILE A 15 -13.19 6.66 7.84
CA ILE A 15 -13.11 7.02 6.43
C ILE A 15 -12.50 5.80 5.72
N MET A 16 -13.29 4.74 5.54
CA MET A 16 -12.99 3.70 4.57
C MET A 16 -13.05 4.46 3.25
N LEU A 17 -11.91 4.59 2.57
CA LEU A 17 -11.85 5.26 1.28
C LEU A 17 -12.98 4.70 0.42
N GLU A 18 -13.93 5.56 0.05
CA GLU A 18 -15.04 5.14 -0.78
C GLU A 18 -14.49 4.95 -2.19
N ILE A 19 -14.35 3.69 -2.59
CA ILE A 19 -13.82 3.30 -3.90
C ILE A 19 -15.01 2.98 -4.81
N HIS A 20 -15.19 3.81 -5.84
CA HIS A 20 -16.20 3.63 -6.87
C HIS A 20 -15.71 2.56 -7.85
N LYS A 21 -16.26 1.35 -7.73
CA LYS A 21 -15.88 0.20 -8.56
C LYS A 21 -17.00 -0.25 -9.46
N ASN A 22 -16.66 -0.49 -10.72
CA ASN A 22 -17.48 -1.20 -11.68
C ASN A 22 -16.85 -2.56 -11.97
N TYR A 23 -17.66 -3.61 -12.06
CA TYR A 23 -17.17 -4.95 -12.42
C TYR A 23 -17.35 -5.19 -13.91
N ILE A 24 -16.29 -5.66 -14.55
CA ILE A 24 -16.33 -6.19 -15.92
C ILE A 24 -16.56 -7.69 -15.78
N VAL A 25 -17.60 -8.21 -16.43
CA VAL A 25 -18.00 -9.63 -16.36
C VAL A 25 -17.85 -10.33 -17.70
N ASP A 26 -17.64 -11.65 -17.67
CA ASP A 26 -17.64 -12.51 -18.87
C ASP A 26 -19.07 -12.91 -19.29
N GLU A 27 -19.17 -13.76 -20.33
CA GLU A 27 -20.45 -14.27 -20.85
C GLU A 27 -21.27 -15.08 -19.82
N ASN A 28 -20.61 -15.65 -18.82
CA ASN A 28 -21.22 -16.42 -17.74
C ASN A 28 -21.53 -15.55 -16.51
N GLN A 29 -21.39 -14.23 -16.62
CA GLN A 29 -21.54 -13.25 -15.52
C GLN A 29 -20.49 -13.38 -14.41
N ASN A 30 -19.33 -14.00 -14.70
CA ASN A 30 -18.22 -14.03 -13.75
C ASN A 30 -17.45 -12.72 -13.83
N PRO A 31 -17.15 -12.05 -12.69
CA PRO A 31 -16.26 -10.89 -12.68
C PRO A 31 -14.84 -11.27 -13.10
N ILE A 32 -14.32 -10.58 -14.11
CA ILE A 32 -12.96 -10.80 -14.65
C ILE A 32 -12.04 -9.60 -14.42
N ALA A 33 -12.60 -8.41 -14.20
CA ALA A 33 -11.84 -7.22 -13.86
C ALA A 33 -12.67 -6.23 -13.04
N VAL A 34 -11.97 -5.32 -12.37
CA VAL A 34 -12.54 -4.14 -11.70
C VAL A 34 -12.03 -2.90 -12.42
N GLN A 35 -12.95 -1.98 -12.68
CA GLN A 35 -12.65 -0.64 -13.15
C GLN A 35 -12.93 0.35 -12.02
N ILE A 36 -11.96 1.21 -11.74
CA ILE A 36 -12.06 2.31 -10.77
C ILE A 36 -11.64 3.63 -11.44
N PRO A 37 -12.11 4.79 -10.96
CA PRO A 37 -11.58 6.09 -11.36
C PRO A 37 -10.06 6.15 -11.15
N ILE A 38 -9.37 6.79 -12.09
CA ILE A 38 -7.90 6.88 -12.03
C ILE A 38 -7.41 7.56 -10.75
N ALA A 39 -8.08 8.60 -10.29
CA ALA A 39 -7.73 9.32 -9.06
C ALA A 39 -7.83 8.42 -7.80
N GLU A 40 -8.73 7.44 -7.80
CA GLU A 40 -8.86 6.50 -6.69
C GLU A 40 -7.81 5.41 -6.76
N PHE A 41 -7.45 4.95 -7.97
CA PHE A 41 -6.32 4.06 -8.18
C PHE A 41 -5.02 4.68 -7.67
N GLU A 42 -4.72 5.90 -8.09
CA GLU A 42 -3.53 6.65 -7.66
C GLU A 42 -3.53 6.85 -6.13
N LYS A 43 -4.69 7.14 -5.53
CA LYS A 43 -4.78 7.28 -4.07
C LYS A 43 -4.51 5.97 -3.33
N ILE A 44 -4.91 4.84 -3.91
CA ILE A 44 -4.60 3.51 -3.36
C ILE A 44 -3.09 3.27 -3.44
N GLU A 45 -2.43 3.59 -4.57
CA GLU A 45 -0.98 3.45 -4.70
C GLU A 45 -0.23 4.29 -3.67
N GLU A 46 -0.56 5.58 -3.53
CA GLU A 46 0.04 6.49 -2.55
C GLU A 46 -0.04 5.92 -1.13
N ILE A 47 -1.21 5.45 -0.71
CA ILE A 47 -1.41 4.91 0.64
C ILE A 47 -0.60 3.62 0.85
N LEU A 48 -0.53 2.75 -0.16
CA LEU A 48 0.23 1.51 -0.08
C LEU A 48 1.74 1.77 -0.03
N GLU A 49 2.23 2.70 -0.85
CA GLU A 49 3.64 3.12 -0.85
C GLU A 49 4.05 3.76 0.47
N ASP A 50 3.26 4.71 0.97
CA ASP A 50 3.51 5.38 2.24
C ASP A 50 3.52 4.38 3.41
N TYR A 51 2.55 3.46 3.43
CA TYR A 51 2.48 2.42 4.46
C TYR A 51 3.70 1.50 4.39
N PHE A 52 4.05 1.04 3.20
CA PHE A 52 5.17 0.12 3.01
C PHE A 52 6.49 0.78 3.39
N LEU A 53 6.72 2.03 2.94
CA LEU A 53 7.90 2.82 3.32
C LEU A 53 7.98 3.01 4.82
N GLY A 54 6.88 3.47 5.45
CA GLY A 54 6.82 3.65 6.90
C GLY A 54 7.08 2.36 7.67
N LYS A 55 6.56 1.23 7.17
CA LYS A 55 6.78 -0.09 7.76
C LYS A 55 8.23 -0.55 7.62
N MET A 56 8.85 -0.39 6.45
CA MET A 56 10.27 -0.72 6.25
C MET A 56 11.17 0.12 7.16
N MET A 57 10.88 1.41 7.30
CA MET A 57 11.62 2.28 8.21
C MET A 57 11.45 1.89 9.68
N ALA A 58 10.26 1.41 10.08
CA ALA A 58 9.99 0.99 11.45
C ALA A 58 10.58 -0.40 11.78
N ASP A 59 10.62 -1.32 10.81
CA ASP A 59 11.23 -2.64 10.99
C ASP A 59 12.77 -2.58 11.10
N GLU A 60 13.36 -1.43 10.78
CA GLU A 60 14.77 -1.08 10.99
C GLU A 60 14.98 -0.26 12.28
N GLU A 61 14.26 -0.58 13.37
CA GLU A 61 14.32 0.13 14.66
C GLU A 61 15.73 0.23 15.27
N ASP A 62 16.62 -0.71 14.92
CA ASP A 62 18.03 -0.75 15.36
C ASP A 62 19.03 -0.32 14.27
N ALA A 63 18.57 0.30 13.17
CA ALA A 63 19.47 0.74 12.12
C ALA A 63 20.43 1.84 12.61
N GLU A 64 21.71 1.70 12.22
CA GLU A 64 22.74 2.67 12.54
C GLU A 64 22.43 4.02 11.89
N ILE A 65 22.31 5.07 12.72
CA ILE A 65 22.13 6.44 12.22
C ILE A 65 23.49 6.98 11.78
N LEU A 66 23.69 7.03 10.47
CA LEU A 66 24.92 7.57 9.88
C LEU A 66 24.90 9.10 9.82
N SER A 67 26.04 9.74 10.08
CA SER A 67 26.23 11.15 9.72
C SER A 67 26.19 11.33 8.20
N LYS A 68 25.93 12.56 7.73
CA LYS A 68 25.95 12.88 6.30
C LYS A 68 27.23 12.40 5.60
N SER A 69 28.39 12.55 6.23
CA SER A 69 29.67 12.11 5.67
C SER A 69 29.80 10.59 5.60
N GLU A 70 29.29 9.87 6.60
CA GLU A 70 29.32 8.40 6.62
C GLU A 70 28.33 7.82 5.62
N ALA A 71 27.11 8.37 5.54
CA ALA A 71 26.12 7.99 4.54
C ALA A 71 26.62 8.19 3.10
N LEU A 72 27.29 9.31 2.82
CA LEU A 72 27.89 9.56 1.50
C LEU A 72 28.99 8.56 1.16
N LYS A 73 29.88 8.25 2.11
CA LYS A 73 30.95 7.24 1.92
C LYS A 73 30.38 5.85 1.70
N TYR A 74 29.40 5.46 2.50
CA TYR A 74 28.70 4.18 2.38
C TYR A 74 28.05 4.03 1.00
N TYR A 75 27.31 5.05 0.56
CA TYR A 75 26.65 5.06 -0.75
C TYR A 75 27.64 5.02 -1.93
N GLN A 76 28.79 5.69 -1.81
CA GLN A 76 29.87 5.58 -2.80
C GLN A 76 30.41 4.14 -2.88
N GLY A 77 30.65 3.51 -1.73
CA GLY A 77 31.08 2.11 -1.66
C GLY A 77 30.08 1.15 -2.32
N LEU A 78 28.77 1.36 -2.13
CA LEU A 78 27.73 0.56 -2.79
C LEU A 78 27.74 0.71 -4.33
N LYS A 79 28.00 1.93 -4.83
CA LYS A 79 28.13 2.16 -6.28
C LYS A 79 29.36 1.49 -6.87
N GLU A 80 30.46 1.51 -6.15
CA GLU A 80 31.71 0.90 -6.57
C GLU A 80 31.67 -0.64 -6.48
N SER A 81 30.95 -1.20 -5.50
CA SER A 81 30.74 -2.65 -5.39
C SER A 81 29.76 -3.19 -6.42
N ASN A 82 28.83 -2.35 -6.91
CA ASN A 82 27.86 -2.69 -7.94
C ASN A 82 28.38 -2.39 -9.37
N VAL A 83 29.68 -2.57 -9.63
CA VAL A 83 30.18 -2.78 -11.01
C VAL A 83 29.65 -4.12 -11.54
N GLY A 84 28.39 -4.10 -11.91
CA GLY A 84 27.60 -5.21 -12.42
C GLY A 84 26.44 -4.69 -13.26
N CYS A 85 26.77 -3.86 -14.25
CA CYS A 85 26.22 -3.78 -15.62
C CYS A 85 26.82 -2.56 -16.33
#